data_AF-A0A5S3YLT8-F1
#
_entry.id   AF-A0A5S3YLT8-F1
#
_cell.length_a   1.000
_cell.length_b   1.000
_cell.length_c   1.000
_cell.angle_alpha   90.00
_cell.angle_beta   90.00
_cell.angle_gamma   90.00
#
_symmetry.space_group_name_H-M   'P 1'
#
loop_
_entity.id
_entity.type
_entity.pdbx_description
1 polymer ?
#
loop_
_entity_poly.entity_id
_entity_poly.type
_entity_poly.pdbx_seq_one_letter_code
_entity_poly.pdbx_strand_id
1 'polypeptide(L)'
;WVLSLFGTAVGAGILFLPINVGLGGFWPLIIMACAAFPMTYLAHRGLARFVLSSKHDDSDFTDVVQEHFGAGAGRLISLLYFLSIFPILLIYGVGLTNTVNDFIVHQLGFAQ
;
A
#
# COMPACT_ATOMS: atom_id res chain seq x y z
N TRP A 1 -3.72 14.97 1.67
CA TRP A 1 -4.37 13.65 1.69
C TRP A 1 -4.32 12.95 0.34
N VAL A 2 -5.00 13.45 -0.71
CA VAL A 2 -4.97 12.80 -2.05
C VAL A 2 -3.55 12.70 -2.62
N LEU A 3 -2.75 13.76 -2.54
CA LEU A 3 -1.34 13.76 -2.96
C LEU A 3 -0.46 12.81 -2.12
N SER A 4 -0.71 12.73 -0.82
CA SER A 4 0.02 11.85 0.10
C SER A 4 -0.32 10.38 -0.14
N LEU A 5 -1.60 10.06 -0.37
CA LEU A 5 -2.07 8.73 -0.76
C LEU A 5 -1.61 8.35 -2.17
N PHE A 6 -1.54 9.32 -3.08
CA PHE A 6 -0.97 9.10 -4.40
C PHE A 6 0.52 8.74 -4.28
N GLY A 7 1.29 9.47 -3.46
CA GLY A 7 2.69 9.16 -3.19
C GLY A 7 2.93 7.76 -2.62
N THR A 8 2.08 7.28 -1.70
CA THR A 8 2.19 5.91 -1.16
C THR A 8 1.69 4.84 -2.14
N ALA A 9 0.68 5.14 -2.95
CA ALA A 9 0.18 4.24 -3.99
C ALA A 9 1.17 4.09 -5.16
N VAL A 10 1.90 5.16 -5.51
CA VAL A 10 2.90 5.20 -6.61
C VAL A 10 4.19 4.42 -6.31
N GLY A 11 4.37 3.93 -5.07
CA GLY A 11 5.52 3.10 -4.68
C GLY A 11 5.60 1.74 -5.40
N ALA A 12 6.22 0.75 -4.74
CA ALA A 12 6.51 -0.59 -5.29
C ALA A 12 5.33 -1.25 -6.04
N GLY A 13 4.10 -1.00 -5.59
CA GLY A 13 2.87 -1.56 -6.14
C GLY A 13 2.60 -1.18 -7.59
N ILE A 14 2.93 0.03 -8.05
CA ILE A 14 2.71 0.44 -9.45
C ILE A 14 3.89 0.06 -10.37
N LEU A 15 5.08 -0.14 -9.81
CA LEU A 15 6.21 -0.59 -10.62
C LEU A 15 6.09 -2.08 -10.95
N PHE A 16 5.80 -2.94 -9.97
CA PHE A 16 5.87 -4.38 -10.19
C PHE A 16 4.52 -5.03 -10.54
N LEU A 17 3.40 -4.49 -10.04
CA LEU A 17 2.09 -5.13 -10.24
C LEU A 17 1.56 -4.94 -11.67
N PRO A 18 1.53 -3.72 -12.25
CA PRO A 18 1.09 -3.50 -13.63
C PRO A 18 2.03 -4.13 -14.65
N ILE A 19 3.34 -4.21 -14.38
CA ILE A 19 4.29 -4.90 -15.26
C ILE A 19 3.98 -6.40 -15.27
N ASN A 20 3.90 -7.05 -14.11
CA ASN A 20 3.62 -8.50 -14.04
C ASN A 20 2.22 -8.85 -14.56
N VAL A 21 1.23 -8.00 -14.33
CA VAL A 21 -0.15 -8.23 -14.78
C VAL A 21 -0.30 -7.90 -16.26
N GLY A 22 0.43 -6.90 -16.75
CA GLY A 22 0.48 -6.54 -18.15
C GLY A 22 1.12 -7.62 -19.03
N LEU A 23 2.03 -8.43 -18.48
CA LEU A 23 2.49 -9.66 -19.13
C LEU A 23 1.34 -10.66 -19.36
N GLY A 24 0.30 -10.63 -18.54
CA GLY A 24 -0.95 -11.41 -18.72
C GLY A 24 -1.85 -10.89 -19.84
N GLY A 25 -1.52 -9.75 -20.46
CA GLY A 25 -2.26 -9.15 -21.58
C GLY A 25 -3.25 -8.07 -21.16
N PHE A 26 -3.95 -7.52 -22.16
CA PHE A 26 -4.84 -6.37 -21.99
C PHE A 26 -6.07 -6.67 -21.11
N TRP A 27 -6.70 -7.83 -21.29
CA TRP A 27 -7.96 -8.16 -20.62
C TRP A 27 -7.82 -8.34 -19.10
N PRO A 28 -6.80 -9.03 -18.56
CA PRO A 28 -6.59 -9.12 -17.12
C PRO A 28 -6.35 -7.76 -16.44
N LEU A 29 -5.66 -6.84 -17.12
CA LEU A 29 -5.45 -5.47 -16.63
C LEU A 29 -6.78 -4.72 -16.47
N ILE A 30 -7.65 -4.77 -17.47
CA ILE A 30 -8.97 -4.12 -17.44
C ILE A 30 -9.82 -4.68 -16.29
N ILE A 31 -9.88 -6.01 -16.17
CA ILE A 31 -10.67 -6.67 -15.12
C ILE A 31 -10.17 -6.28 -13.74
N MET A 32 -8.86 -6.29 -13.52
CA MET A 32 -8.28 -5.87 -12.25
C MET A 32 -8.51 -4.40 -11.97
N ALA A 33 -8.38 -3.51 -12.95
CA ALA A 33 -8.66 -2.09 -12.76
C ALA A 33 -10.12 -1.87 -12.34
N CYS A 34 -11.06 -2.53 -13.02
CA CYS A 34 -12.48 -2.45 -12.71
C CYS A 34 -12.83 -3.04 -11.34
N ALA A 35 -12.14 -4.09 -10.89
CA ALA A 35 -12.38 -4.72 -9.58
C ALA A 35 -11.69 -4.00 -8.42
N ALA A 36 -10.46 -3.49 -8.65
CA ALA A 36 -9.69 -2.81 -7.63
C ALA A 36 -10.33 -1.48 -7.21
N PHE A 37 -10.97 -0.76 -8.15
CA PHE A 37 -11.64 0.50 -7.87
C PHE A 37 -12.75 0.40 -6.80
N PRO A 38 -13.80 -0.43 -6.94
CA PRO A 38 -14.85 -0.54 -5.93
C PRO A 38 -14.31 -1.11 -4.62
N MET A 39 -13.38 -2.07 -4.67
CA MET A 39 -12.75 -2.65 -3.49
C MET A 39 -12.03 -1.58 -2.66
N THR A 40 -11.18 -0.79 -3.29
CA THR A 40 -10.42 0.28 -2.62
C THR A 40 -11.33 1.42 -2.17
N TYR A 41 -12.27 1.87 -3.01
CA TYR A 41 -13.17 2.96 -2.66
C TYR A 41 -14.05 2.62 -1.45
N LEU A 42 -14.65 1.43 -1.42
CA LEU A 42 -15.50 1.00 -0.32
C LEU A 42 -14.69 0.80 0.97
N ALA A 43 -13.50 0.21 0.89
CA ALA A 43 -12.62 0.04 2.04
C ALA A 43 -12.19 1.38 2.65
N HIS A 44 -11.76 2.35 1.82
CA HIS A 44 -11.38 3.68 2.30
C HIS A 44 -12.57 4.43 2.91
N ARG A 45 -13.76 4.32 2.30
CA ARG A 45 -14.98 4.94 2.85
C ARG A 45 -15.41 4.30 4.17
N GLY A 46 -15.18 2.99 4.34
CA GLY A 46 -15.41 2.27 5.60
C GLY A 46 -14.44 2.72 6.68
N LEU A 47 -13.14 2.74 6.36
CA LEU A 47 -12.08 3.18 7.26
C LEU A 47 -12.27 4.64 7.70
N ALA A 48 -12.59 5.54 6.79
CA ALA A 48 -12.85 6.94 7.12
C ALA A 48 -14.01 7.11 8.09
N ARG A 49 -15.12 6.37 7.89
CA ARG A 49 -16.26 6.39 8.82
C ARG A 49 -15.92 5.77 10.17
N PHE A 50 -15.08 4.73 10.18
CA PHE A 50 -14.62 4.10 11.40
C PHE A 50 -13.75 5.04 12.24
N VAL A 51 -12.75 5.68 11.62
CA VAL A 51 -11.87 6.65 12.31
C VAL A 51 -12.65 7.85 12.82
N LEU A 52 -13.57 8.40 12.01
CA LEU A 52 -14.43 9.52 12.43
C LEU A 52 -15.50 9.13 13.47
N SER A 53 -15.65 7.85 13.80
CA SER A 53 -16.58 7.39 14.84
C SER A 53 -15.98 7.48 16.26
N SER A 54 -14.68 7.76 16.40
CA SER A 54 -14.08 7.90 17.72
C SER A 54 -14.62 9.14 18.43
N LYS A 55 -14.74 9.05 19.76
CA LYS A 55 -15.19 10.16 20.60
C LYS A 55 -14.08 11.16 20.93
N HIS A 56 -12.83 10.85 20.57
CA HIS A 56 -11.66 11.66 20.87
C HIS A 56 -11.12 12.30 19.58
N ASP A 57 -10.97 13.63 19.56
CA ASP A 57 -10.50 14.35 18.36
C ASP A 57 -9.03 14.06 17.98
N ASP A 58 -8.24 13.48 18.90
CA ASP A 58 -6.79 13.22 18.75
C ASP A 58 -6.44 11.71 18.80
N SER A 59 -7.41 10.85 18.49
CA SER A 59 -7.22 9.39 18.51
C SER A 59 -6.59 8.88 17.22
N ASP A 60 -5.54 8.06 17.34
CA ASP A 60 -4.97 7.33 16.21
C ASP A 60 -5.83 6.12 15.84
N PHE A 61 -5.63 5.57 14.63
CA PHE A 61 -6.33 4.36 14.17
C PHE A 61 -6.30 3.21 15.19
N THR A 62 -5.18 3.00 15.88
CA THR A 62 -5.04 1.97 16.91
C THR A 62 -5.90 2.25 18.13
N ASP A 63 -6.06 3.52 18.51
CA ASP A 63 -6.89 3.94 19.63
C ASP A 63 -8.38 3.75 19.31
N VAL A 64 -8.80 4.06 18.07
CA VAL A 64 -10.18 3.83 17.62
C VAL A 64 -10.52 2.33 17.61
N VAL A 65 -9.57 1.48 17.19
CA VAL A 65 -9.71 0.02 17.29
C VAL A 65 -9.86 -0.42 18.74
N GLN A 66 -9.02 0.12 19.63
CA GLN A 66 -9.05 -0.23 21.04
C GLN A 66 -10.34 0.26 21.73
N GLU A 67 -10.88 1.42 21.33
CA GLU A 67 -12.15 1.96 21.83
C GLU A 67 -13.34 1.06 21.44
N HIS A 68 -13.39 0.59 20.18
CA HIS A 68 -14.51 -0.20 19.68
C HIS A 68 -14.40 -1.72 19.95
N PHE A 69 -13.19 -2.28 19.97
CA PHE A 69 -12.96 -3.73 20.05
C PHE A 69 -12.13 -4.16 21.28
N GLY A 70 -11.64 -3.21 22.09
CA GLY A 70 -10.86 -3.46 23.29
C GLY A 70 -9.34 -3.59 23.06
N ALA A 71 -8.57 -3.57 24.15
CA ALA A 71 -7.10 -3.54 24.12
C ALA A 71 -6.44 -4.76 23.46
N GLY A 72 -7.09 -5.93 23.52
CA GLY A 72 -6.61 -7.15 22.85
C GLY A 72 -6.65 -7.04 21.32
N ALA A 73 -7.74 -6.49 20.79
CA ALA A 73 -7.90 -6.26 19.35
C ALA A 73 -6.95 -5.18 18.84
N GLY A 74 -6.76 -4.09 19.60
CA GLY A 74 -5.76 -3.06 19.28
C GLY A 74 -4.36 -3.64 19.08
N ARG A 75 -3.90 -4.46 20.03
CA ARG A 75 -2.57 -5.11 19.95
C ARG A 75 -2.44 -6.07 18.76
N LEU A 76 -3.49 -6.84 18.46
CA LEU A 76 -3.50 -7.73 17.30
C LEU A 76 -3.40 -6.94 15.98
N ILE A 77 -4.17 -5.86 15.84
CA ILE A 77 -4.15 -5.02 14.65
C ILE A 77 -2.79 -4.32 14.50
N SER A 78 -2.19 -3.81 15.57
CA SER A 78 -0.83 -3.25 15.51
C SER A 78 0.20 -4.27 15.02
N LEU A 79 0.09 -5.53 15.47
CA LEU A 79 0.99 -6.61 15.01
C LEU A 79 0.77 -6.91 13.53
N LEU A 80 -0.48 -7.04 13.07
CA LEU A 80 -0.81 -7.25 11.66
C LEU A 80 -0.35 -6.08 10.80
N TYR A 81 -0.48 -4.84 11.30
CA TYR A 81 -0.02 -3.63 10.64
C TYR A 81 1.51 -3.65 10.45
N PHE A 82 2.25 -3.99 11.51
CA PHE A 82 3.70 -4.16 11.45
C PHE A 82 4.10 -5.26 10.44
N LEU A 83 3.47 -6.43 10.53
CA LEU A 83 3.76 -7.57 9.66
C LEU A 83 3.40 -7.30 8.19
N SER A 84 2.46 -6.40 7.92
CA SER A 84 2.12 -5.96 6.57
C SER A 84 3.16 -4.99 6.01
N ILE A 85 3.50 -3.94 6.77
CA ILE A 85 4.39 -2.87 6.28
C ILE A 85 5.85 -3.31 6.21
N PHE A 86 6.33 -4.09 7.17
CA PHE A 86 7.74 -4.45 7.25
C PHE A 86 8.23 -5.23 6.01
N PRO A 87 7.55 -6.30 5.53
CA PRO A 87 7.93 -6.97 4.29
C PRO A 87 7.79 -6.09 3.05
N ILE A 88 6.76 -5.23 2.98
CA ILE A 88 6.57 -4.30 1.85
C ILE A 88 7.78 -3.36 1.75
N LEU A 89 8.27 -2.83 2.87
CA LEU A 89 9.46 -1.98 2.91
C LEU A 89 10.72 -2.74 2.44
N LEU A 90 10.90 -4.00 2.84
CA LEU A 90 12.04 -4.82 2.41
C LEU A 90 12.02 -5.06 0.90
N ILE A 91 10.87 -5.43 0.33
CA ILE A 91 10.71 -5.65 -1.12
C ILE A 91 10.98 -4.35 -1.87
N TYR A 92 10.51 -3.21 -1.34
CA TYR A 92 10.75 -1.91 -1.93
C TYR A 92 12.23 -1.53 -1.93
N GLY A 93 12.96 -1.78 -0.84
CA GLY A 93 14.40 -1.52 -0.78
C GLY A 93 15.20 -2.31 -1.83
N VAL A 94 14.88 -3.58 -2.02
CA VAL A 94 15.48 -4.42 -3.08
C VAL A 94 15.11 -3.89 -4.46
N GLY A 95 13.82 -3.57 -4.68
CA GLY A 95 13.34 -3.05 -5.95
C GLY A 95 13.99 -1.72 -6.35
N LEU A 96 14.17 -0.79 -5.40
CA LEU A 96 14.88 0.47 -5.64
C LEU A 96 16.34 0.24 -6.03
N THR A 97 17.04 -0.63 -5.30
CA THR A 97 18.44 -0.92 -5.56
C THR A 97 18.62 -1.53 -6.96
N ASN A 98 17.74 -2.45 -7.34
CA ASN A 98 17.75 -3.05 -8.68
C ASN A 98 17.47 -2.02 -9.78
N THR A 99 16.44 -1.18 -9.64
CA THR A 99 16.11 -0.15 -10.63
C THR A 99 17.23 0.88 -10.80
N VAL A 100 17.88 1.28 -9.70
CA VAL A 100 19.02 2.21 -9.75
C VAL A 100 20.23 1.54 -10.43
N ASN A 101 20.50 0.28 -10.12
CA ASN A 101 21.56 -0.48 -10.77
C ASN A 101 21.29 -0.63 -12.28
N ASP A 102 20.07 -1.00 -12.66
CA ASP A 102 19.65 -1.11 -14.06
C ASP A 102 19.80 0.23 -14.78
N PHE A 103 19.44 1.34 -14.13
CA PHE A 103 19.62 2.69 -14.64
C PHE A 103 21.10 3.02 -14.93
N ILE A 104 21.99 2.69 -14.00
CA ILE A 104 23.43 2.93 -14.14
C ILE A 104 24.01 2.12 -15.31
N VAL A 105 23.64 0.85 -15.42
CA VAL A 105 24.18 -0.07 -16.44
C VAL A 105 23.63 0.24 -17.83
N HIS A 106 22.31 0.40 -17.97
CA HIS A 106 21.66 0.47 -19.28
C HIS A 106 21.47 1.90 -19.81
N GLN A 107 21.32 2.90 -18.94
CA GLN A 107 21.06 4.29 -19.35
C GLN A 107 22.29 5.19 -19.20
N LEU A 108 23.10 4.99 -18.17
CA LEU A 108 24.34 5.76 -17.97
C LEU A 108 25.57 5.12 -18.62
N GLY A 109 25.45 3.89 -19.13
CA GLY A 109 26.50 3.22 -19.91
C GLY A 109 27.74 2.84 -19.11
N PHE A 110 27.65 2.80 -17.78
CA PHE A 110 28.68 2.19 -16.96
C PHE A 110 28.63 0.68 -17.18
N ALA A 111 29.53 0.18 -18.02
CA ALA A 111 29.72 -1.25 -18.22
C ALA A 111 30.10 -1.92 -16.89
N GLN A 112 29.53 -3.10 -16.62
CA GLN A 112 30.09 -4.04 -15.64
C GLN A 112 31.49 -4.49 -16.06
#